data_AF-A0A2M7Y6A6-F1
#
_entry.id   AF-A0A2M7Y6A6-F1
#
_cell.length_a   1.000
_cell.length_b   1.000
_cell.length_c   1.000
_cell.angle_alpha   90.00
_cell.angle_beta   90.00
_cell.angle_gamma   90.00
#
_symmetry.space_group_name_H-M   'P 1'
#
loop_
_entity.id
_entity.type
_entity.pdbx_description
1 polymer ?
#
loop_
_entity_poly.entity_id
_entity_poly.type
_entity_poly.pdbx_seq_one_letter_code
_entity_poly.pdbx_strand_id
1 'polypeptide(L)'
;LAAAQAGGDYVLFLNNDTQIVHPQWLARMMSHAQRPEVGVVGARLCYPETGKIQHAGVVLGLGGIADHPFIGRCGLADPAYLNRALLEQDYSAVTGACQLVRKSLYREVGGLDAEELPIGYSDIDLCLKVMAAGYKVVWTPFATLVHHGSVSQKSDAADPEREAARRARFVKERETMLGRWLPILSHDPAYNPNLSLIHRDMRVEQDMPINWDANFGDRKRILGLPLLGASGQYRMVQPFCALSHAGKAHCEFVRFPQGHARPITVTEMARLAPDAFVVHAAISDAEIAALETYRRHLPGMRRLFMLDDLVTALPEKSSVYRNFVRTFRAARARLRKALELSDRLIVSTEPLAETCRDLIDDIRVVPNRLMRDPWTRLVSLRGQGRKPRVGWAGANQHQGDLALIETVVEALKDEVEWVFMGMYPERSRACVAEVHPPVGIDKYPAKLASLNLDLAIAPLEINAFNEAKSNLRLLEYGILGWPVVCTDISPYRSHDTPVTRVPNEPEAWIAAIRQKLADPVVAAQEGQRLKQWVVDNFILEDHLDEWVRALLD
;
A
#
# COMPACT_ATOMS: atom_id res chain seq x y z
N LEU A 1 -12.79 27.66 -32.14
CA LEU A 1 -11.64 26.79 -32.50
C LEU A 1 -11.29 26.94 -33.98
N ALA A 2 -10.00 26.97 -34.34
CA ALA A 2 -9.53 27.11 -35.72
C ALA A 2 -10.06 26.01 -36.67
N ALA A 3 -10.34 24.82 -36.15
CA ALA A 3 -10.95 23.71 -36.90
C ALA A 3 -12.29 24.08 -37.59
N ALA A 4 -13.04 25.05 -37.05
CA ALA A 4 -14.28 25.53 -37.65
C ALA A 4 -14.04 26.34 -38.94
N GLN A 5 -12.89 26.98 -39.07
CA GLN A 5 -12.51 27.83 -40.21
C GLN A 5 -11.77 27.06 -41.32
N ALA A 6 -11.23 25.87 -41.02
CA ALA A 6 -10.51 25.06 -41.99
C ALA A 6 -11.43 24.65 -43.16
N GLY A 7 -10.98 24.78 -44.41
CA GLY A 7 -11.80 24.50 -45.61
C GLY A 7 -11.78 23.05 -46.10
N GLY A 8 -10.79 22.25 -45.69
CA GLY A 8 -10.60 20.87 -46.19
C GLY A 8 -11.56 19.84 -45.59
N ASP A 9 -11.65 18.68 -46.24
CA ASP A 9 -12.43 17.52 -45.78
C ASP A 9 -11.81 16.81 -44.56
N TYR A 10 -10.51 17.04 -44.34
CA TYR A 10 -9.74 16.57 -43.20
C TYR A 10 -9.17 17.76 -42.44
N VAL A 11 -9.08 17.61 -41.12
CA VAL A 11 -8.46 18.59 -40.22
C VAL A 11 -7.21 17.95 -39.64
N LEU A 12 -6.07 18.62 -39.80
CA LEU A 12 -4.82 18.26 -39.14
C LEU A 12 -4.61 19.18 -37.94
N PHE A 13 -4.58 18.59 -36.75
CA PHE A 13 -4.00 19.21 -35.57
C PHE A 13 -2.49 19.01 -35.60
N LEU A 14 -1.76 20.12 -35.52
CA LEU A 14 -0.30 20.14 -35.59
C LEU A 14 0.21 21.18 -34.60
N ASN A 15 1.03 20.74 -33.65
CA ASN A 15 1.64 21.67 -32.70
C ASN A 15 2.64 22.59 -33.43
N ASN A 16 2.73 23.84 -32.95
CA ASN A 16 3.57 24.89 -33.53
C ASN A 16 5.08 24.64 -33.33
N ASP A 17 5.47 23.69 -32.48
CA ASP A 17 6.84 23.28 -32.18
C ASP A 17 7.19 21.91 -32.77
N THR A 18 6.57 21.57 -33.92
CA THR A 18 6.89 20.38 -34.72
C THR A 18 7.70 20.72 -35.97
N GLN A 19 8.54 19.78 -36.41
CA GLN A 19 9.31 19.88 -37.65
C GLN A 19 9.06 18.64 -38.52
N ILE A 20 8.72 18.90 -39.77
CA ILE A 20 8.53 17.89 -40.80
C ILE A 20 9.90 17.48 -41.34
N VAL A 21 10.24 16.20 -41.26
CA VAL A 21 11.57 15.69 -41.65
C VAL A 21 11.58 14.90 -42.96
N HIS A 22 10.42 14.65 -43.57
CA HIS A 22 10.34 14.00 -44.88
C HIS A 22 9.08 14.43 -45.64
N PRO A 23 9.13 14.57 -46.98
CA PRO A 23 8.04 15.18 -47.76
C PRO A 23 6.76 14.32 -47.85
N GLN A 24 6.87 13.01 -47.63
CA GLN A 24 5.76 12.06 -47.81
C GLN A 24 4.91 11.85 -46.55
N TRP A 25 5.25 12.49 -45.42
CA TRP A 25 4.61 12.27 -44.12
C TRP A 25 3.08 12.39 -44.17
N LEU A 26 2.55 13.48 -44.75
CA LEU A 26 1.11 13.71 -44.82
C LEU A 26 0.43 12.73 -45.78
N ALA A 27 1.08 12.38 -46.89
CA ALA A 27 0.57 11.37 -47.81
C ALA A 27 0.45 10.00 -47.14
N ARG A 28 1.40 9.63 -46.26
CA ARG A 28 1.33 8.40 -45.45
C ARG A 28 0.16 8.44 -44.48
N MET A 29 -0.03 9.55 -43.75
CA MET A 29 -1.19 9.69 -42.86
C MET A 29 -2.53 9.67 -43.62
N MET A 30 -2.61 10.37 -44.75
CA MET A 30 -3.79 10.39 -45.61
C MET A 30 -4.16 9.02 -46.15
N SER A 31 -3.18 8.16 -46.45
CA SER A 31 -3.44 6.79 -46.92
C SER A 31 -4.24 5.97 -45.90
N HIS A 32 -4.10 6.25 -44.60
CA HIS A 32 -4.96 5.70 -43.57
C HIS A 32 -6.26 6.47 -43.40
N ALA A 33 -6.20 7.81 -43.36
CA ALA A 33 -7.38 8.63 -43.07
C ALA A 33 -8.50 8.49 -44.12
N GLN A 34 -8.15 8.13 -45.35
CA GLN A 34 -9.10 7.89 -46.43
C GLN A 34 -9.89 6.58 -46.28
N ARG A 35 -9.43 5.65 -45.43
CA ARG A 35 -10.15 4.41 -45.13
C ARG A 35 -11.45 4.72 -44.38
N PRO A 36 -12.61 4.19 -44.81
CA PRO A 36 -13.90 4.52 -44.18
C PRO A 36 -13.97 4.21 -42.69
N GLU A 37 -13.30 3.16 -42.24
CA GLU A 37 -13.28 2.71 -40.85
C GLU A 37 -12.30 3.48 -39.95
N VAL A 38 -11.44 4.34 -40.51
CA VAL A 38 -10.42 5.10 -39.76
C VAL A 38 -10.93 6.52 -39.48
N GLY A 39 -11.05 6.85 -38.20
CA GLY A 39 -11.50 8.17 -37.77
C GLY A 39 -10.35 9.14 -37.52
N VAL A 40 -9.25 8.65 -36.92
CA VAL A 40 -8.09 9.46 -36.52
C VAL A 40 -6.79 8.77 -36.92
N VAL A 41 -5.81 9.55 -37.36
CA VAL A 41 -4.44 9.07 -37.68
C VAL A 41 -3.41 9.90 -36.92
N GLY A 42 -2.50 9.23 -36.21
CA GLY A 42 -1.36 9.84 -35.52
C GLY A 42 -0.02 9.49 -36.17
N ALA A 43 0.93 10.42 -36.10
CA ALA A 43 2.30 10.24 -36.58
C ALA A 43 3.25 9.75 -35.47
N ARG A 44 4.42 9.23 -35.83
CA ARG A 44 5.54 9.03 -34.90
C ARG A 44 6.20 10.37 -34.58
N LEU A 45 6.46 10.63 -33.30
CA LEU A 45 7.22 11.79 -32.86
C LEU A 45 8.54 11.38 -32.23
N CYS A 46 9.59 12.17 -32.45
CA CYS A 46 10.88 11.99 -31.78
C CYS A 46 11.43 13.29 -31.20
N TYR A 47 12.28 13.14 -30.17
CA TYR A 47 12.98 14.26 -29.57
C TYR A 47 14.10 14.75 -30.49
N PRO A 48 14.24 16.08 -30.68
CA PRO A 48 15.26 16.65 -31.56
C PRO A 48 16.69 16.30 -31.13
N GLU A 49 16.96 16.28 -29.82
CA GLU A 49 18.33 16.16 -29.30
C GLU A 49 18.84 14.72 -29.34
N THR A 50 17.94 13.75 -29.14
CA THR A 50 18.32 12.34 -28.96
C THR A 50 17.88 11.45 -30.11
N GLY A 51 16.96 11.92 -30.97
CA GLY A 51 16.31 11.09 -31.99
C GLY A 51 15.44 9.96 -31.40
N LYS A 52 15.30 9.88 -30.08
CA LYS A 52 14.50 8.84 -29.42
C LYS A 52 13.02 9.12 -29.59
N ILE A 53 12.24 8.05 -29.58
CA ILE A 53 10.78 8.07 -29.65
C ILE A 53 10.23 8.93 -28.51
N GLN A 54 9.35 9.85 -28.87
CA GLN A 54 8.54 10.64 -27.96
C GLN A 54 7.07 10.18 -28.02
N HIS A 55 6.58 9.75 -29.18
CA HIS A 55 5.24 9.19 -29.34
C HIS A 55 5.23 8.02 -30.34
N ALA A 56 4.69 6.89 -29.89
CA ALA A 56 4.46 5.68 -30.69
C ALA A 56 3.10 5.04 -30.32
N GLY A 57 2.03 5.85 -30.38
CA GLY A 57 0.74 5.53 -29.78
C GLY A 57 0.60 6.05 -28.34
N VAL A 58 -0.59 5.89 -27.77
CA VAL A 58 -0.90 6.17 -26.36
C VAL A 58 -1.58 4.95 -25.77
N VAL A 59 -1.17 4.56 -24.56
CA VAL A 59 -1.80 3.50 -23.76
C VAL A 59 -2.63 4.15 -22.66
N LEU A 60 -3.91 3.78 -22.57
CA LEU A 60 -4.80 4.23 -21.51
C LEU A 60 -4.46 3.54 -20.18
N GLY A 61 -4.68 4.26 -19.09
CA GLY A 61 -4.30 3.89 -17.74
C GLY A 61 -2.81 3.98 -17.42
N LEU A 62 -1.92 4.02 -18.43
CA LEU A 62 -0.49 4.18 -18.22
C LEU A 62 -0.23 5.55 -17.54
N GLY A 63 0.49 5.54 -16.41
CA GLY A 63 0.71 6.73 -15.60
C GLY A 63 -0.56 7.27 -14.90
N GLY A 64 -1.65 6.50 -14.87
CA GLY A 64 -2.91 6.82 -14.19
C GLY A 64 -4.05 7.23 -15.12
N ILE A 65 -3.78 7.91 -16.24
CA ILE A 65 -4.81 8.27 -17.24
C ILE A 65 -4.44 7.73 -18.61
N ALA A 66 -3.35 8.21 -19.17
CA ALA A 66 -2.86 7.83 -20.47
C ALA A 66 -1.43 8.35 -20.63
N ASP A 67 -0.55 7.55 -21.21
CA ASP A 67 0.83 7.97 -21.45
C ASP A 67 1.40 7.25 -22.69
N HIS A 68 2.54 7.72 -23.15
CA HIS A 68 3.23 7.26 -24.33
C HIS A 68 4.10 6.04 -23.98
N PRO A 69 3.87 4.86 -24.59
CA PRO A 69 4.84 3.78 -24.50
C PRO A 69 6.14 4.18 -25.19
N PHE A 70 7.26 3.63 -24.71
CA PHE A 70 8.62 3.76 -25.24
C PHE A 70 9.23 5.17 -25.20
N ILE A 71 8.52 6.16 -24.66
CA ILE A 71 8.98 7.56 -24.57
C ILE A 71 10.36 7.69 -23.93
N GLY A 72 11.28 8.33 -24.64
CA GLY A 72 12.66 8.57 -24.21
C GLY A 72 13.54 7.32 -24.11
N ARG A 73 13.03 6.14 -24.50
CA ARG A 73 13.74 4.86 -24.37
C ARG A 73 14.26 4.33 -25.70
N CYS A 74 13.38 4.16 -26.68
CA CYS A 74 13.69 3.53 -27.95
C CYS A 74 14.15 4.54 -29.01
N GLY A 75 15.10 4.16 -29.85
CA GLY A 75 15.40 4.83 -31.11
C GLY A 75 14.38 4.49 -32.21
N LEU A 76 14.47 5.18 -33.36
CA LEU A 76 13.52 5.02 -34.47
C LEU A 76 13.57 3.65 -35.18
N ALA A 77 14.69 2.93 -35.04
CA ALA A 77 14.89 1.61 -35.65
C ALA A 77 14.71 0.47 -34.63
N ASP A 78 14.51 0.79 -33.35
CA ASP A 78 14.33 -0.23 -32.33
C ASP A 78 12.93 -0.86 -32.48
N PRO A 79 12.82 -2.21 -32.46
CA PRO A 79 11.52 -2.88 -32.60
C PRO A 79 10.59 -2.63 -31.42
N ALA A 80 11.15 -2.44 -30.22
CA ALA A 80 10.43 -2.44 -28.95
C ALA A 80 9.63 -3.74 -28.73
N TYR A 81 8.71 -3.74 -27.75
CA TYR A 81 7.88 -4.89 -27.43
C TYR A 81 7.10 -5.36 -28.65
N LEU A 82 7.33 -6.61 -29.09
CA LEU A 82 6.67 -7.25 -30.25
C LEU A 82 6.65 -6.39 -31.53
N ASN A 83 7.75 -5.69 -31.84
CA ASN A 83 7.89 -4.82 -33.02
C ASN A 83 6.91 -3.62 -33.07
N ARG A 84 6.25 -3.29 -31.95
CA ARG A 84 5.21 -2.24 -31.91
C ARG A 84 5.73 -0.83 -32.17
N ALA A 85 7.04 -0.58 -32.14
CA ALA A 85 7.58 0.73 -32.51
C ALA A 85 7.81 0.89 -34.03
N LEU A 86 7.65 -0.19 -34.81
CA LEU A 86 7.97 -0.24 -36.25
C LEU A 86 6.78 -0.60 -37.15
N LEU A 87 5.63 -0.97 -36.57
CA LEU A 87 4.45 -1.42 -37.30
C LEU A 87 3.27 -0.47 -37.13
N GLU A 88 2.49 -0.27 -38.19
CA GLU A 88 1.19 0.41 -38.12
C GLU A 88 0.24 -0.36 -37.20
N GLN A 89 -0.47 0.35 -36.33
CA GLN A 89 -1.30 -0.26 -35.30
C GLN A 89 -2.55 0.55 -35.02
N ASP A 90 -3.62 -0.17 -34.70
CA ASP A 90 -4.79 0.40 -34.04
C ASP A 90 -4.43 0.61 -32.56
N TYR A 91 -4.51 1.85 -32.09
CA TYR A 91 -4.36 2.24 -30.68
C TYR A 91 -5.68 2.80 -30.17
N SER A 92 -5.81 2.97 -28.85
CA SER A 92 -6.97 3.65 -28.29
C SER A 92 -6.88 5.18 -28.37
N ALA A 93 -5.67 5.73 -28.41
CA ALA A 93 -5.45 7.14 -28.63
C ALA A 93 -4.10 7.44 -29.28
N VAL A 94 -4.00 8.63 -29.87
CA VAL A 94 -2.77 9.24 -30.37
C VAL A 94 -2.70 10.69 -29.92
N THR A 95 -1.51 11.27 -29.84
CA THR A 95 -1.34 12.62 -29.32
C THR A 95 -1.78 13.71 -30.29
N GLY A 96 -2.29 14.81 -29.75
CA GLY A 96 -2.68 16.02 -30.49
C GLY A 96 -1.52 16.77 -31.13
N ALA A 97 -0.26 16.44 -30.83
CA ALA A 97 0.89 17.10 -31.44
C ALA A 97 0.97 16.90 -32.96
N CYS A 98 0.47 15.76 -33.47
CA CYS A 98 0.23 15.55 -34.89
C CYS A 98 -0.90 14.52 -35.08
N GLN A 99 -2.12 15.02 -35.28
CA GLN A 99 -3.35 14.21 -35.32
C GLN A 99 -4.23 14.65 -36.49
N LEU A 100 -4.52 13.73 -37.40
CA LEU A 100 -5.36 13.96 -38.59
C LEU A 100 -6.73 13.30 -38.39
N VAL A 101 -7.80 14.05 -38.61
CA VAL A 101 -9.19 13.59 -38.41
C VAL A 101 -10.07 14.00 -39.59
N ARG A 102 -11.04 13.15 -39.95
CA ARG A 102 -12.07 13.53 -40.92
C ARG A 102 -12.96 14.63 -40.34
N LYS A 103 -13.15 15.72 -41.07
CA LYS A 103 -13.84 16.91 -40.55
C LYS A 103 -15.32 16.65 -40.22
N SER A 104 -16.00 15.84 -41.03
CA SER A 104 -17.38 15.43 -40.75
C SER A 104 -17.48 14.68 -39.42
N LEU A 105 -16.60 13.70 -39.21
CA LEU A 105 -16.53 12.92 -37.98
C LEU A 105 -16.15 13.78 -36.77
N TYR A 106 -15.18 14.68 -36.93
CA TYR A 106 -14.82 15.63 -35.87
C TYR A 106 -16.02 16.44 -35.38
N ARG A 107 -16.91 16.86 -36.29
CA ARG A 107 -18.15 17.57 -35.93
C ARG A 107 -19.19 16.63 -35.31
N GLU A 108 -19.33 15.43 -35.85
CA GLU A 108 -20.26 14.40 -35.38
C GLU A 108 -20.00 14.04 -33.91
N VAL A 109 -18.73 13.85 -33.53
CA VAL A 109 -18.35 13.51 -32.15
C VAL A 109 -18.23 14.72 -31.23
N GLY A 110 -18.56 15.93 -31.69
CA GLY A 110 -18.51 17.16 -30.90
C GLY A 110 -17.11 17.78 -30.72
N GLY A 111 -16.07 17.21 -31.33
CA GLY A 111 -14.72 17.76 -31.36
C GLY A 111 -14.01 17.83 -30.01
N LEU A 112 -13.01 18.74 -29.93
CA LEU A 112 -12.25 19.00 -28.70
C LEU A 112 -13.09 19.77 -27.68
N ASP A 113 -13.01 19.35 -26.42
CA ASP A 113 -13.69 19.99 -25.29
C ASP A 113 -12.83 21.13 -24.70
N ALA A 114 -13.09 22.36 -25.14
CA ALA A 114 -12.35 23.52 -24.69
C ALA A 114 -12.73 24.02 -23.28
N GLU A 115 -13.82 23.52 -22.69
CA GLU A 115 -14.31 23.98 -21.39
C GLU A 115 -13.74 23.14 -20.26
N GLU A 116 -13.82 21.82 -20.39
CA GLU A 116 -13.40 20.89 -19.34
C GLU A 116 -12.00 20.30 -19.58
N LEU A 117 -11.53 20.27 -20.84
CA LEU A 117 -10.20 19.78 -21.24
C LEU A 117 -9.46 20.81 -22.12
N PRO A 118 -9.27 22.06 -21.66
CA PRO A 118 -8.69 23.11 -22.50
C PRO A 118 -7.25 22.85 -22.95
N ILE A 119 -6.46 22.07 -22.19
CA ILE A 119 -5.04 21.84 -22.47
C ILE A 119 -4.71 20.34 -22.41
N GLY A 120 -4.92 19.69 -21.27
CA GLY A 120 -4.56 18.30 -21.06
C GLY A 120 -5.64 17.33 -21.54
N TYR A 121 -5.21 16.20 -22.13
CA TYR A 121 -6.05 15.05 -22.50
C TYR A 121 -7.17 15.30 -23.53
N SER A 122 -7.27 16.49 -24.13
CA SER A 122 -8.29 16.80 -25.14
C SER A 122 -8.16 15.93 -26.40
N ASP A 123 -6.92 15.59 -26.76
CA ASP A 123 -6.57 14.65 -27.82
C ASP A 123 -7.01 13.23 -27.50
N ILE A 124 -6.82 12.79 -26.25
CA ILE A 124 -7.26 11.49 -25.77
C ILE A 124 -8.79 11.40 -25.75
N ASP A 125 -9.47 12.40 -25.18
CA ASP A 125 -10.94 12.48 -25.14
C ASP A 125 -11.54 12.44 -26.56
N LEU A 126 -10.97 13.17 -27.52
CA LEU A 126 -11.39 13.11 -28.93
C LEU A 126 -11.22 11.70 -29.52
N CYS A 127 -10.08 11.05 -29.30
CA CYS A 127 -9.85 9.67 -29.74
C CYS A 127 -10.88 8.70 -29.14
N LEU A 128 -11.19 8.83 -27.85
CA LEU A 128 -12.17 7.98 -27.17
C LEU A 128 -13.60 8.21 -27.69
N LYS A 129 -13.99 9.45 -27.98
CA LYS A 129 -15.28 9.74 -28.63
C LYS A 129 -15.36 9.14 -30.03
N VAL A 130 -14.28 9.21 -30.81
CA VAL A 130 -14.17 8.60 -32.15
C VAL A 130 -14.30 7.07 -32.07
N MET A 131 -13.63 6.44 -31.10
CA MET A 131 -13.77 5.01 -30.87
C MET A 131 -15.18 4.61 -30.44
N ALA A 132 -15.82 5.41 -29.57
CA ALA A 132 -17.19 5.18 -29.14
C ALA A 132 -18.19 5.26 -30.31
N ALA A 133 -17.88 6.05 -31.34
CA ALA A 133 -18.61 6.11 -32.60
C ALA A 133 -18.31 4.94 -33.57
N GLY A 134 -17.46 3.98 -33.18
CA GLY A 134 -17.16 2.77 -33.94
C GLY A 134 -15.98 2.88 -34.92
N TYR A 135 -15.23 3.98 -34.88
CA TYR A 135 -14.09 4.20 -35.77
C TYR A 135 -12.76 3.81 -35.13
N LYS A 136 -11.79 3.48 -35.98
CA LYS A 136 -10.41 3.16 -35.57
C LYS A 136 -9.57 4.42 -35.39
N VAL A 137 -8.67 4.37 -34.42
CA VAL A 137 -7.56 5.32 -34.26
C VAL A 137 -6.27 4.59 -34.66
N VAL A 138 -5.64 5.07 -35.74
CA VAL A 138 -4.45 4.43 -36.32
C VAL A 138 -3.21 5.25 -36.01
N TRP A 139 -2.15 4.59 -35.56
CA TRP A 139 -0.83 5.18 -35.49
C TRP A 139 0.06 4.61 -36.61
N THR A 140 0.82 5.47 -37.30
CA THR A 140 1.75 5.03 -38.35
C THR A 140 3.20 5.48 -38.07
N PRO A 141 4.18 4.54 -38.10
CA PRO A 141 5.60 4.88 -37.98
C PRO A 141 6.16 5.54 -39.25
N PHE A 142 5.44 5.45 -40.37
CA PHE A 142 5.89 5.95 -41.68
C PHE A 142 5.63 7.44 -41.91
N ALA A 143 4.96 8.11 -40.97
CA ALA A 143 4.97 9.56 -40.83
C ALA A 143 5.76 9.90 -39.56
N THR A 144 6.96 10.46 -39.71
CA THR A 144 7.80 10.85 -38.57
C THR A 144 8.00 12.36 -38.55
N LEU A 145 7.80 12.97 -37.38
CA LEU A 145 8.08 14.39 -37.13
C LEU A 145 8.98 14.53 -35.90
N VAL A 146 9.77 15.59 -35.88
CA VAL A 146 10.50 16.01 -34.67
C VAL A 146 9.59 16.95 -33.89
N HIS A 147 9.49 16.78 -32.57
CA HIS A 147 8.67 17.63 -31.70
C HIS A 147 9.48 18.09 -30.50
N HIS A 148 9.67 19.41 -30.38
CA HIS A 148 10.53 20.04 -29.37
C HIS A 148 9.96 19.95 -27.95
N GLY A 149 8.62 19.85 -27.84
CA GLY A 149 7.92 19.51 -26.60
C GLY A 149 7.96 20.62 -25.56
N SER A 150 6.83 21.29 -25.38
CA SER A 150 6.57 22.19 -24.24
C SER A 150 7.56 23.37 -24.13
N VAL A 151 8.07 23.88 -25.26
CA VAL A 151 8.96 25.05 -25.29
C VAL A 151 8.27 26.26 -24.65
N SER A 152 6.96 26.44 -24.85
CA SER A 152 6.14 27.50 -24.26
C SER A 152 5.70 27.24 -22.81
N GLN A 153 5.70 25.99 -22.33
CA GLN A 153 5.30 25.67 -20.95
C GLN A 153 6.48 25.67 -19.98
N LYS A 154 7.72 25.58 -20.48
CA LYS A 154 8.94 25.72 -19.65
C LYS A 154 9.11 27.14 -19.07
N SER A 155 8.50 28.16 -19.68
CA SER A 155 8.53 29.54 -19.15
C SER A 155 7.59 29.76 -17.97
N ASP A 156 6.47 29.04 -17.90
CA ASP A 156 5.53 29.14 -16.77
C ASP A 156 6.13 28.55 -15.48
N ALA A 157 7.04 27.57 -15.61
CA ALA A 157 7.74 26.93 -14.50
C ALA A 157 8.59 27.87 -13.62
N ALA A 158 8.92 29.05 -14.12
CA ALA A 158 9.67 30.06 -13.37
C ALA A 158 8.78 30.88 -12.41
N ASP A 159 7.46 30.88 -12.60
CA ASP A 159 6.49 31.63 -11.79
C ASP A 159 5.65 30.68 -10.91
N PRO A 160 5.80 30.76 -9.57
CA PRO A 160 5.07 29.88 -8.63
C PRO A 160 3.55 29.92 -8.77
N GLU A 161 2.95 31.07 -9.11
CA GLU A 161 1.50 31.21 -9.22
C GLU A 161 0.98 30.51 -10.49
N ARG A 162 1.68 30.68 -11.61
CA ARG A 162 1.35 30.02 -12.87
C ARG A 162 1.51 28.50 -12.76
N GLU A 163 2.55 28.04 -12.07
CA GLU A 163 2.72 26.62 -11.78
C GLU A 163 1.65 26.06 -10.85
N ALA A 164 1.20 26.81 -9.85
CA ALA A 164 0.07 26.40 -9.02
C ALA A 164 -1.23 26.29 -9.84
N ALA A 165 -1.54 27.31 -10.67
CA ALA A 165 -2.70 27.30 -11.55
C ALA A 165 -2.66 26.15 -12.58
N ARG A 166 -1.49 25.88 -13.15
CA ARG A 166 -1.25 24.75 -14.06
C ARG A 166 -1.49 23.40 -13.38
N ARG A 167 -0.96 23.20 -12.17
CA ARG A 167 -1.19 21.98 -11.40
C ARG A 167 -2.66 21.80 -11.06
N ALA A 168 -3.33 22.87 -10.61
CA ALA A 168 -4.76 22.83 -10.28
C ALA A 168 -5.62 22.46 -11.50
N ARG A 169 -5.34 23.06 -12.67
CA ARG A 169 -6.00 22.71 -13.93
C ARG A 169 -5.76 21.25 -14.31
N PHE A 170 -4.50 20.78 -14.27
CA PHE A 170 -4.17 19.40 -14.62
C PHE A 170 -4.87 18.39 -13.71
N VAL A 171 -5.02 18.71 -12.42
CA VAL A 171 -5.83 17.92 -11.49
C VAL A 171 -7.30 17.90 -11.94
N LYS A 172 -7.91 19.05 -12.26
CA LYS A 172 -9.29 19.11 -12.76
C LYS A 172 -9.47 18.26 -14.03
N GLU A 173 -8.61 18.45 -15.03
CA GLU A 173 -8.67 17.70 -16.30
C GLU A 173 -8.52 16.19 -16.07
N ARG A 174 -7.65 15.78 -15.13
CA ARG A 174 -7.52 14.38 -14.71
C ARG A 174 -8.81 13.83 -14.09
N GLU A 175 -9.44 14.59 -13.19
CA GLU A 175 -10.72 14.19 -12.59
C GLU A 175 -11.84 14.07 -13.64
N THR A 176 -11.87 14.98 -14.62
CA THR A 176 -12.79 14.90 -15.76
C THR A 176 -12.59 13.62 -16.57
N MET A 177 -11.33 13.27 -16.88
CA MET A 177 -11.01 12.03 -17.61
C MET A 177 -11.42 10.78 -16.83
N LEU A 178 -11.14 10.72 -15.53
CA LEU A 178 -11.59 9.62 -14.69
C LEU A 178 -13.12 9.52 -14.68
N GLY A 179 -13.81 10.63 -14.46
CA GLY A 179 -15.28 10.65 -14.40
C GLY A 179 -15.96 10.24 -15.71
N ARG A 180 -15.37 10.58 -16.86
CA ARG A 180 -15.93 10.24 -18.19
C ARG A 180 -15.55 8.85 -18.67
N TRP A 181 -14.30 8.42 -18.43
CA TRP A 181 -13.69 7.34 -19.20
C TRP A 181 -13.09 6.21 -18.35
N LEU A 182 -13.19 6.21 -17.02
CA LEU A 182 -12.57 5.17 -16.16
C LEU A 182 -12.78 3.71 -16.63
N PRO A 183 -13.98 3.29 -17.12
CA PRO A 183 -14.16 1.92 -17.61
C PRO A 183 -13.20 1.53 -18.74
N ILE A 184 -12.96 2.41 -19.71
CA ILE A 184 -12.02 2.14 -20.80
C ILE A 184 -10.57 2.45 -20.41
N LEU A 185 -10.32 3.41 -19.51
CA LEU A 185 -8.98 3.68 -18.99
C LEU A 185 -8.40 2.47 -18.25
N SER A 186 -9.24 1.74 -17.53
CA SER A 186 -8.83 0.53 -16.79
C SER A 186 -8.64 -0.70 -17.69
N HIS A 187 -9.32 -0.75 -18.84
CA HIS A 187 -9.34 -1.87 -19.76
C HIS A 187 -9.08 -1.42 -21.21
N ASP A 188 -7.90 -0.86 -21.46
CA ASP A 188 -7.49 -0.45 -22.79
C ASP A 188 -7.47 -1.66 -23.76
N PRO A 189 -8.28 -1.68 -24.83
CA PRO A 189 -8.29 -2.80 -25.77
C PRO A 189 -6.96 -2.96 -26.54
N ALA A 190 -6.13 -1.92 -26.60
CA ALA A 190 -4.83 -1.94 -27.27
C ALA A 190 -3.68 -2.42 -26.35
N TYR A 191 -3.97 -2.73 -25.07
CA TYR A 191 -2.97 -3.06 -24.06
C TYR A 191 -3.35 -4.31 -23.26
N ASN A 192 -2.38 -5.20 -23.00
CA ASN A 192 -2.65 -6.42 -22.25
C ASN A 192 -2.82 -6.09 -20.75
N PRO A 193 -3.89 -6.56 -20.07
CA PRO A 193 -4.16 -6.23 -18.67
C PRO A 193 -3.09 -6.73 -17.69
N ASN A 194 -2.28 -7.71 -18.07
CA ASN A 194 -1.17 -8.25 -17.26
C ASN A 194 0.12 -7.43 -17.38
N LEU A 195 0.15 -6.39 -18.23
CA LEU A 195 1.29 -5.48 -18.36
C LEU A 195 1.13 -4.30 -17.42
N SER A 196 2.27 -3.80 -16.94
CA SER A 196 2.32 -2.71 -15.98
C SER A 196 1.73 -1.41 -16.53
N LEU A 197 1.01 -0.69 -15.67
CA LEU A 197 0.53 0.67 -15.91
C LEU A 197 1.48 1.77 -15.42
N ILE A 198 2.68 1.40 -14.96
CA ILE A 198 3.69 2.36 -14.52
C ILE A 198 4.91 2.34 -15.45
N HIS A 199 5.28 1.16 -15.95
CA HIS A 199 6.45 1.02 -16.80
C HIS A 199 6.13 1.26 -18.28
N ARG A 200 6.88 2.17 -18.89
CA ARG A 200 6.67 2.60 -20.28
C ARG A 200 7.28 1.67 -21.33
N ASP A 201 7.79 0.51 -20.96
CA ASP A 201 8.40 -0.46 -21.88
C ASP A 201 7.58 -1.74 -22.05
N MET A 202 6.30 -1.71 -21.67
CA MET A 202 5.34 -2.80 -21.88
C MET A 202 5.80 -4.13 -21.26
N ARG A 203 6.22 -4.10 -20.00
CA ARG A 203 6.61 -5.30 -19.23
C ARG A 203 5.45 -5.84 -18.39
N VAL A 204 5.54 -7.12 -18.01
CA VAL A 204 4.61 -7.76 -17.07
C VAL A 204 4.61 -6.99 -15.75
N GLU A 205 3.43 -6.86 -15.14
CA GLU A 205 3.27 -6.23 -13.82
C GLU A 205 3.99 -7.05 -12.74
N GLN A 206 4.94 -6.42 -12.05
CA GLN A 206 5.79 -7.03 -11.02
C GLN A 206 5.85 -6.21 -9.73
N ASP A 207 5.37 -4.95 -9.75
CA ASP A 207 5.32 -4.07 -8.59
C ASP A 207 4.10 -4.39 -7.71
N MET A 208 3.00 -4.82 -8.34
CA MET A 208 1.76 -5.17 -7.66
C MET A 208 1.13 -6.45 -8.26
N PRO A 209 1.79 -7.62 -8.12
CA PRO A 209 1.28 -8.88 -8.67
C PRO A 209 0.08 -9.36 -7.85
N ILE A 210 -1.13 -8.98 -8.27
CA ILE A 210 -2.38 -9.44 -7.67
C ILE A 210 -2.97 -10.54 -8.55
N ASN A 211 -3.14 -11.73 -7.97
CA ASN A 211 -3.63 -12.90 -8.68
C ASN A 211 -5.02 -13.29 -8.17
N TRP A 212 -6.05 -12.66 -8.72
CA TRP A 212 -7.40 -13.15 -8.50
C TRP A 212 -7.54 -14.53 -9.11
N ASP A 213 -7.82 -15.54 -8.30
CA ASP A 213 -8.10 -16.88 -8.82
C ASP A 213 -9.42 -16.86 -9.60
N ALA A 214 -9.33 -17.18 -10.89
CA ALA A 214 -10.47 -17.17 -11.80
C ALA A 214 -11.51 -18.27 -11.47
N ASN A 215 -11.14 -19.30 -10.71
CA ASN A 215 -12.03 -20.41 -10.37
C ASN A 215 -13.08 -20.06 -9.30
N PHE A 216 -12.88 -18.96 -8.56
CA PHE A 216 -13.75 -18.57 -7.45
C PHE A 216 -14.29 -17.14 -7.67
N GLY A 217 -14.85 -16.90 -8.84
CA GLY A 217 -15.40 -15.58 -9.22
C GLY A 217 -16.60 -15.12 -8.37
N ASP A 218 -17.22 -16.02 -7.60
CA ASP A 218 -18.32 -15.75 -6.68
C ASP A 218 -17.85 -15.20 -5.31
N ARG A 219 -16.56 -15.35 -4.99
CA ARG A 219 -15.99 -14.91 -3.71
C ARG A 219 -15.67 -13.41 -3.73
N LYS A 220 -15.88 -12.78 -2.58
CA LYS A 220 -15.53 -11.38 -2.37
C LYS A 220 -14.02 -11.18 -2.46
N ARG A 221 -13.61 -10.22 -3.28
CA ARG A 221 -12.22 -9.82 -3.51
C ARG A 221 -11.85 -8.70 -2.56
N ILE A 222 -10.86 -8.95 -1.72
CA ILE A 222 -10.37 -8.01 -0.72
C ILE A 222 -8.90 -7.73 -1.02
N LEU A 223 -8.58 -6.46 -1.27
CA LEU A 223 -7.21 -6.02 -1.48
C LEU A 223 -6.71 -5.27 -0.24
N GLY A 224 -5.55 -5.64 0.28
CA GLY A 224 -4.95 -5.05 1.47
C GLY A 224 -3.67 -4.27 1.17
N LEU A 225 -3.46 -3.17 1.91
CA LEU A 225 -2.19 -2.45 1.97
C LEU A 225 -1.65 -2.50 3.42
N PRO A 226 -0.79 -3.48 3.74
CA PRO A 226 -0.32 -3.69 5.10
C PRO A 226 0.81 -2.71 5.47
N LEU A 227 0.89 -2.35 6.76
CA LEU A 227 2.11 -1.78 7.32
C LEU A 227 3.26 -2.79 7.28
N LEU A 228 4.49 -2.29 7.24
CA LEU A 228 5.66 -3.15 7.39
C LEU A 228 5.83 -3.62 8.84
N GLY A 229 6.41 -4.80 9.02
CA GLY A 229 6.72 -5.36 10.33
C GLY A 229 5.57 -6.14 10.97
N ALA A 230 5.67 -6.37 12.27
CA ALA A 230 4.77 -7.23 13.02
C ALA A 230 3.31 -6.76 12.93
N SER A 231 3.06 -5.45 13.06
CA SER A 231 1.70 -4.91 13.05
C SER A 231 0.95 -5.28 11.77
N GLY A 232 1.51 -5.02 10.58
CA GLY A 232 0.86 -5.45 9.33
C GLY A 232 0.83 -6.96 9.13
N GLN A 233 1.80 -7.70 9.69
CA GLN A 233 1.80 -9.15 9.64
C GLN A 233 0.60 -9.75 10.40
N TYR A 234 0.42 -9.41 11.67
CA TYR A 234 -0.64 -9.98 12.52
C TYR A 234 -2.02 -9.38 12.23
N ARG A 235 -2.10 -8.10 11.86
CA ARG A 235 -3.36 -7.38 11.62
C ARG A 235 -3.93 -7.59 10.21
N MET A 236 -3.11 -7.95 9.23
CA MET A 236 -3.59 -8.06 7.84
C MET A 236 -3.06 -9.31 7.14
N VAL A 237 -1.75 -9.48 7.03
CA VAL A 237 -1.17 -10.55 6.19
C VAL A 237 -1.63 -11.94 6.65
N GLN A 238 -1.48 -12.27 7.93
CA GLN A 238 -1.86 -13.58 8.45
C GLN A 238 -3.37 -13.84 8.34
N PRO A 239 -4.27 -12.92 8.77
CA PRO A 239 -5.71 -13.06 8.54
C PRO A 239 -6.09 -13.23 7.07
N PHE A 240 -5.49 -12.45 6.17
CA PHE A 240 -5.77 -12.53 4.74
C PHE A 240 -5.36 -13.89 4.19
N CYS A 241 -4.15 -14.35 4.49
CA CYS A 241 -3.71 -15.68 4.09
C CYS A 241 -4.63 -16.76 4.66
N ALA A 242 -5.00 -16.70 5.94
CA ALA A 242 -5.86 -17.71 6.56
C ALA A 242 -7.27 -17.75 5.93
N LEU A 243 -7.86 -16.59 5.64
CA LEU A 243 -9.14 -16.48 4.94
C LEU A 243 -9.11 -17.05 3.52
N SER A 244 -8.04 -16.76 2.76
CA SER A 244 -7.85 -17.29 1.41
C SER A 244 -7.66 -18.81 1.43
N HIS A 245 -6.81 -19.34 2.33
CA HIS A 245 -6.63 -20.79 2.48
C HIS A 245 -7.90 -21.52 2.92
N ALA A 246 -8.72 -20.88 3.77
CA ALA A 246 -10.00 -21.43 4.20
C ALA A 246 -11.13 -21.27 3.16
N GLY A 247 -10.86 -20.65 2.00
CA GLY A 247 -11.85 -20.41 0.95
C GLY A 247 -12.99 -19.47 1.36
N LYS A 248 -12.78 -18.62 2.37
CA LYS A 248 -13.80 -17.71 2.92
C LYS A 248 -13.91 -16.42 2.10
N ALA A 249 -12.79 -15.92 1.59
CA ALA A 249 -12.71 -14.73 0.75
C ALA A 249 -11.44 -14.79 -0.12
N HIS A 250 -11.41 -14.01 -1.20
CA HIS A 250 -10.20 -13.79 -1.99
C HIS A 250 -9.44 -12.61 -1.42
N CYS A 251 -8.51 -12.89 -0.53
CA CYS A 251 -7.70 -11.87 0.11
C CYS A 251 -6.32 -11.81 -0.54
N GLU A 252 -6.00 -10.65 -1.12
CA GLU A 252 -4.69 -10.32 -1.67
C GLU A 252 -4.14 -9.06 -0.99
N PHE A 253 -2.83 -8.87 -1.00
CA PHE A 253 -2.22 -7.67 -0.44
C PHE A 253 -1.02 -7.20 -1.26
N VAL A 254 -0.82 -5.88 -1.29
CA VAL A 254 0.27 -5.27 -2.05
C VAL A 254 1.56 -5.27 -1.23
N ARG A 255 2.65 -5.72 -1.84
CA ARG A 255 4.02 -5.54 -1.33
C ARG A 255 4.87 -4.87 -2.40
N PHE A 256 5.03 -3.56 -2.28
CA PHE A 256 5.89 -2.82 -3.22
C PHE A 256 7.34 -3.31 -3.12
N PRO A 257 8.01 -3.59 -4.26
CA PRO A 257 9.43 -3.91 -4.27
C PRO A 257 10.25 -2.78 -3.63
N GLN A 258 11.27 -3.15 -2.86
CA GLN A 258 12.30 -2.22 -2.32
C GLN A 258 11.77 -1.10 -1.41
N GLY A 259 10.58 -1.23 -0.83
CA GLY A 259 10.06 -0.28 0.16
C GLY A 259 9.58 1.07 -0.39
N HIS A 260 9.51 1.24 -1.72
CA HIS A 260 8.96 2.45 -2.34
C HIS A 260 7.44 2.32 -2.45
N ALA A 261 6.75 2.47 -1.32
CA ALA A 261 5.30 2.54 -1.33
C ALA A 261 4.84 3.74 -2.16
N ARG A 262 3.91 3.50 -3.09
CA ARG A 262 3.23 4.54 -3.86
C ARG A 262 1.72 4.39 -3.73
N PRO A 263 0.95 5.48 -3.89
CA PRO A 263 -0.48 5.36 -4.08
C PRO A 263 -0.79 4.49 -5.32
N ILE A 264 -1.74 3.57 -5.17
CA ILE A 264 -2.29 2.80 -6.28
C ILE A 264 -3.18 3.77 -7.08
N THR A 265 -3.00 3.88 -8.38
CA THR A 265 -3.84 4.80 -9.16
C THR A 265 -5.29 4.31 -9.19
N VAL A 266 -6.26 5.20 -9.37
CA VAL A 266 -7.67 4.81 -9.50
C VAL A 266 -7.88 3.85 -10.67
N THR A 267 -7.13 4.04 -11.76
CA THR A 267 -7.22 3.17 -12.93
C THR A 267 -6.66 1.78 -12.67
N GLU A 268 -5.57 1.65 -11.92
CA GLU A 268 -5.11 0.33 -11.43
C GLU A 268 -6.13 -0.31 -10.50
N MET A 269 -6.72 0.45 -9.57
CA MET A 269 -7.74 -0.06 -8.66
C MET A 269 -9.01 -0.51 -9.41
N ALA A 270 -9.45 0.25 -10.41
CA ALA A 270 -10.57 -0.10 -11.27
C ALA A 270 -10.27 -1.35 -12.12
N ARG A 271 -9.03 -1.52 -12.59
CA ARG A 271 -8.59 -2.73 -13.29
C ARG A 271 -8.58 -3.95 -12.36
N LEU A 272 -8.15 -3.79 -11.11
CA LEU A 272 -8.17 -4.87 -10.12
C LEU A 272 -9.59 -5.22 -9.68
N ALA A 273 -10.50 -4.24 -9.64
CA ALA A 273 -11.89 -4.39 -9.24
C ALA A 273 -12.10 -5.19 -7.94
N PRO A 274 -11.47 -4.81 -6.80
CA PRO A 274 -11.78 -5.43 -5.52
C PRO A 274 -13.16 -4.98 -5.01
N ASP A 275 -13.85 -5.87 -4.28
CA ASP A 275 -15.08 -5.52 -3.54
C ASP A 275 -14.76 -4.63 -2.32
N ALA A 276 -13.60 -4.86 -1.69
CA ALA A 276 -13.13 -4.08 -0.57
C ALA A 276 -11.61 -3.80 -0.66
N PHE A 277 -11.22 -2.59 -0.26
CA PHE A 277 -9.83 -2.16 -0.11
C PHE A 277 -9.55 -1.82 1.35
N VAL A 278 -8.54 -2.46 1.92
CA VAL A 278 -8.15 -2.34 3.32
C VAL A 278 -6.84 -1.60 3.43
N VAL A 279 -6.82 -0.46 4.13
CA VAL A 279 -5.61 0.31 4.41
C VAL A 279 -5.25 0.25 5.89
N HIS A 280 -3.95 0.21 6.21
CA HIS A 280 -3.48 0.13 7.59
C HIS A 280 -2.75 1.42 7.98
N ALA A 281 -3.33 2.17 8.93
CA ALA A 281 -2.79 3.43 9.47
C ALA A 281 -2.36 4.45 8.40
N ALA A 282 -3.08 4.49 7.28
CA ALA A 282 -2.78 5.31 6.11
C ALA A 282 -3.22 6.76 6.31
N ILE A 283 -2.40 7.54 7.02
CA ILE A 283 -2.69 8.93 7.42
C ILE A 283 -1.79 9.98 6.74
N SER A 284 -1.01 9.61 5.73
CA SER A 284 -0.24 10.58 4.94
C SER A 284 -1.13 11.39 4.00
N ASP A 285 -0.65 12.56 3.56
CA ASP A 285 -1.41 13.40 2.62
C ASP A 285 -1.66 12.68 1.28
N ALA A 286 -0.71 11.86 0.83
CA ALA A 286 -0.84 11.09 -0.41
C ALA A 286 -1.87 9.96 -0.28
N GLU A 287 -1.90 9.26 0.86
CA GLU A 287 -2.90 8.21 1.14
C GLU A 287 -4.31 8.79 1.31
N ILE A 288 -4.43 9.91 2.03
CA ILE A 288 -5.71 10.61 2.19
C ILE A 288 -6.23 11.10 0.84
N ALA A 289 -5.37 11.67 0.00
CA ALA A 289 -5.75 12.08 -1.36
C ALA A 289 -6.18 10.88 -2.22
N ALA A 290 -5.52 9.72 -2.07
CA ALA A 290 -5.92 8.50 -2.76
C ALA A 290 -7.30 8.01 -2.30
N LEU A 291 -7.56 7.95 -0.98
CA LEU A 291 -8.87 7.60 -0.43
C LEU A 291 -9.98 8.53 -0.92
N GLU A 292 -9.71 9.84 -1.00
CA GLU A 292 -10.66 10.82 -1.53
C GLU A 292 -10.98 10.55 -3.01
N THR A 293 -9.95 10.21 -3.80
CA THR A 293 -10.11 9.90 -5.22
C THR A 293 -10.85 8.57 -5.42
N TYR A 294 -10.59 7.54 -4.60
CA TYR A 294 -11.33 6.29 -4.63
C TYR A 294 -12.80 6.47 -4.25
N ARG A 295 -13.10 7.26 -3.21
CA ARG A 295 -14.49 7.55 -2.82
C ARG A 295 -15.28 8.20 -3.96
N ARG A 296 -14.63 9.09 -4.72
CA ARG A 296 -15.25 9.82 -5.84
C ARG A 296 -15.50 8.93 -7.05
N HIS A 297 -14.53 8.11 -7.44
CA HIS A 297 -14.55 7.39 -8.73
C HIS A 297 -14.85 5.89 -8.62
N LEU A 298 -14.73 5.32 -7.42
CA LEU A 298 -15.01 3.91 -7.12
C LEU A 298 -15.98 3.78 -5.94
N PRO A 299 -17.19 4.39 -6.01
CA PRO A 299 -18.11 4.43 -4.87
C PRO A 299 -18.56 3.03 -4.42
N GLY A 300 -18.60 2.05 -5.32
CA GLY A 300 -18.98 0.66 -5.03
C GLY A 300 -17.92 -0.17 -4.30
N MET A 301 -16.66 0.28 -4.24
CA MET A 301 -15.59 -0.40 -3.50
C MET A 301 -15.66 0.01 -2.03
N ARG A 302 -15.81 -0.95 -1.11
CA ARG A 302 -15.75 -0.67 0.34
C ARG A 302 -14.32 -0.30 0.75
N ARG A 303 -14.16 0.78 1.50
CA ARG A 303 -12.88 1.28 2.02
C ARG A 303 -12.83 1.00 3.51
N LEU A 304 -11.98 0.06 3.91
CA LEU A 304 -11.85 -0.36 5.30
C LEU A 304 -10.52 0.16 5.85
N PHE A 305 -10.55 0.72 7.05
CA PHE A 305 -9.38 1.25 7.73
C PHE A 305 -8.98 0.33 8.88
N MET A 306 -7.69 0.08 9.06
CA MET A 306 -7.15 -0.73 10.15
C MET A 306 -6.23 0.08 11.07
N LEU A 307 -6.35 -0.18 12.36
CA LEU A 307 -5.42 0.30 13.39
C LEU A 307 -5.05 -0.83 14.35
N ASP A 308 -3.76 -0.91 14.67
CA ASP A 308 -3.23 -1.85 15.65
C ASP A 308 -2.57 -1.15 16.85
N ASP A 309 -2.14 0.10 16.66
CA ASP A 309 -1.52 0.96 17.66
C ASP A 309 -2.15 2.36 17.62
N LEU A 310 -2.12 3.06 18.75
CA LEU A 310 -2.65 4.43 18.87
C LEU A 310 -1.65 5.44 18.30
N VAL A 311 -1.54 5.50 16.97
CA VAL A 311 -0.58 6.35 16.24
C VAL A 311 -0.64 7.83 16.60
N THR A 312 -1.76 8.31 17.15
CA THR A 312 -1.95 9.71 17.57
C THR A 312 -1.33 10.06 18.93
N ALA A 313 -0.91 9.06 19.71
CA ALA A 313 -0.39 9.24 21.08
C ALA A 313 1.00 8.62 21.26
N LEU A 314 1.79 8.55 20.19
CA LEU A 314 3.12 7.92 20.20
C LEU A 314 4.03 8.52 21.30
N PRO A 315 4.66 7.71 22.18
CA PRO A 315 5.49 8.23 23.28
C PRO A 315 6.75 8.94 22.80
N GLU A 316 7.16 10.01 23.50
CA GLU A 316 8.35 10.81 23.15
C GLU A 316 9.65 10.00 23.15
N LYS A 317 9.72 8.99 24.02
CA LYS A 317 10.88 8.09 24.17
C LYS A 317 11.02 7.10 23.00
N SER A 318 10.02 6.97 22.13
CA SER A 318 10.08 6.08 20.97
C SER A 318 11.12 6.57 19.96
N SER A 319 11.95 5.66 19.45
CA SER A 319 12.95 5.96 18.42
C SER A 319 12.39 6.63 17.16
N VAL A 320 11.11 6.41 16.86
CA VAL A 320 10.44 6.95 15.68
C VAL A 320 9.68 8.26 15.94
N TYR A 321 9.55 8.71 17.20
CA TYR A 321 8.73 9.86 17.59
C TYR A 321 9.04 11.14 16.78
N ARG A 322 10.32 11.55 16.75
CA ARG A 322 10.73 12.78 16.06
C ARG A 322 10.40 12.77 14.57
N ASN A 323 10.66 11.65 13.90
CA ASN A 323 10.34 11.49 12.49
C ASN A 323 8.82 11.46 12.27
N PHE A 324 8.10 10.75 13.12
CA PHE A 324 6.64 10.63 13.03
C PHE A 324 5.94 11.99 13.20
N VAL A 325 6.23 12.75 14.26
CA VAL A 325 5.59 14.05 14.50
C VAL A 325 5.94 15.07 13.42
N ARG A 326 7.16 15.00 12.86
CA ARG A 326 7.56 15.85 11.73
C ARG A 326 6.74 15.54 10.47
N THR A 327 6.55 14.26 10.16
CA THR A 327 5.85 13.79 8.96
C THR A 327 4.33 13.92 9.10
N PHE A 328 3.78 13.55 10.25
CA PHE A 328 2.34 13.49 10.52
C PHE A 328 1.93 14.54 11.56
N ARG A 329 2.17 15.82 11.25
CA ARG A 329 1.70 16.93 12.09
C ARG A 329 0.19 16.79 12.33
N ALA A 330 -0.33 17.12 13.51
CA ALA A 330 -1.76 16.98 13.79
C ALA A 330 -2.33 15.59 13.41
N ALA A 331 -1.63 14.51 13.79
CA ALA A 331 -1.97 13.12 13.44
C ALA A 331 -3.46 12.76 13.68
N ARG A 332 -4.08 13.28 14.76
CA ARG A 332 -5.52 13.07 15.03
C ARG A 332 -6.44 13.68 13.96
N ALA A 333 -6.11 14.88 13.45
CA ALA A 333 -6.89 15.50 12.37
C ALA A 333 -6.73 14.74 11.05
N ARG A 334 -5.52 14.23 10.77
CA ARG A 334 -5.25 13.36 9.61
C ARG A 334 -6.00 12.04 9.72
N LEU A 335 -5.98 11.41 10.90
CA LEU A 335 -6.75 10.19 11.18
C LEU A 335 -8.25 10.44 10.98
N ARG A 336 -8.79 11.53 11.53
CA ARG A 336 -10.21 11.92 11.31
C ARG A 336 -10.53 11.99 9.82
N LYS A 337 -9.72 12.71 9.03
CA LYS A 337 -9.94 12.83 7.58
C LYS A 337 -9.88 11.49 6.85
N ALA A 338 -8.96 10.60 7.24
CA ALA A 338 -8.87 9.26 6.64
C ALA A 338 -10.09 8.39 6.98
N LEU A 339 -10.58 8.48 8.22
CA LEU A 339 -11.76 7.75 8.68
C LEU A 339 -13.06 8.29 8.07
N GLU A 340 -13.21 9.61 7.90
CA GLU A 340 -14.33 10.22 7.17
C GLU A 340 -14.45 9.72 5.72
N LEU A 341 -13.32 9.33 5.12
CA LEU A 341 -13.23 8.77 3.77
C LEU A 341 -13.38 7.24 3.73
N SER A 342 -13.43 6.59 4.89
CA SER A 342 -13.57 5.14 5.05
C SER A 342 -14.99 4.76 5.43
N ASP A 343 -15.39 3.52 5.11
CA ASP A 343 -16.73 3.01 5.44
C ASP A 343 -16.76 2.30 6.80
N ARG A 344 -15.61 1.83 7.29
CA ARG A 344 -15.46 1.11 8.57
C ARG A 344 -14.04 1.19 9.11
N LEU A 345 -13.91 1.19 10.43
CA LEU A 345 -12.66 1.00 11.16
C LEU A 345 -12.60 -0.38 11.82
N ILE A 346 -11.50 -1.09 11.64
CA ILE A 346 -11.19 -2.36 12.31
C ILE A 346 -9.99 -2.14 13.23
N VAL A 347 -10.16 -2.40 14.53
CA VAL A 347 -9.12 -2.22 15.56
C VAL A 347 -8.79 -3.54 16.26
N SER A 348 -7.60 -3.63 16.85
CA SER A 348 -7.18 -4.81 17.60
C SER A 348 -7.66 -4.84 19.06
N THR A 349 -8.10 -3.70 19.62
CA THR A 349 -8.45 -3.58 21.05
C THR A 349 -9.62 -2.62 21.32
N GLU A 350 -10.30 -2.81 22.45
CA GLU A 350 -11.39 -1.94 22.91
C GLU A 350 -10.92 -0.49 23.19
N PRO A 351 -9.76 -0.24 23.84
CA PRO A 351 -9.30 1.14 24.04
C PRO A 351 -9.02 1.89 22.73
N LEU A 352 -8.60 1.21 21.66
CA LEU A 352 -8.50 1.82 20.33
C LEU A 352 -9.88 2.20 19.78
N ALA A 353 -10.87 1.32 19.93
CA ALA A 353 -12.25 1.61 19.52
C ALA A 353 -12.80 2.84 20.26
N GLU A 354 -12.64 2.89 21.58
CA GLU A 354 -13.07 4.02 22.40
C GLU A 354 -12.43 5.34 21.94
N THR A 355 -11.12 5.33 21.67
CA THR A 355 -10.38 6.53 21.25
C THR A 355 -10.81 7.06 19.86
N CYS A 356 -11.44 6.19 19.06
CA CYS A 356 -11.91 6.51 17.71
C CYS A 356 -13.43 6.64 17.60
N ARG A 357 -14.17 6.50 18.71
CA ARG A 357 -15.65 6.50 18.70
C ARG A 357 -16.24 7.83 18.20
N ASP A 358 -15.52 8.94 18.37
CA ASP A 358 -15.91 10.26 17.84
C ASP A 358 -15.44 10.52 16.41
N LEU A 359 -14.80 9.54 15.75
CA LEU A 359 -14.19 9.69 14.43
C LEU A 359 -14.94 8.94 13.33
N ILE A 360 -15.63 7.85 13.66
CA ILE A 360 -16.36 7.01 12.70
C ILE A 360 -17.43 6.15 13.40
N ASP A 361 -18.54 5.89 12.72
CA ASP A 361 -19.70 5.20 13.29
C ASP A 361 -19.57 3.67 13.33
N ASP A 362 -18.97 3.05 12.31
CA ASP A 362 -18.80 1.59 12.23
C ASP A 362 -17.37 1.19 12.66
N ILE A 363 -17.26 0.71 13.89
CA ILE A 363 -16.01 0.22 14.48
C ILE A 363 -16.16 -1.27 14.82
N ARG A 364 -15.19 -2.09 14.38
CA ARG A 364 -15.12 -3.52 14.70
C ARG A 364 -13.84 -3.83 15.47
N VAL A 365 -13.99 -4.38 16.67
CA VAL A 365 -12.87 -4.88 17.47
C VAL A 365 -12.66 -6.34 17.12
N VAL A 366 -11.49 -6.67 16.58
CA VAL A 366 -11.10 -8.05 16.29
C VAL A 366 -9.69 -8.26 16.82
N PRO A 367 -9.48 -9.01 17.91
CA PRO A 367 -8.16 -9.18 18.52
C PRO A 367 -7.10 -9.77 17.59
N ASN A 368 -5.83 -9.44 17.83
CA ASN A 368 -4.72 -10.14 17.20
C ASN A 368 -4.66 -11.59 17.70
N ARG A 369 -4.31 -12.51 16.80
CA ARG A 369 -4.22 -13.95 17.06
C ARG A 369 -3.00 -14.54 16.39
N LEU A 370 -2.55 -15.70 16.86
CA LEU A 370 -1.44 -16.42 16.27
C LEU A 370 -1.96 -17.43 15.25
N MET A 371 -1.31 -17.54 14.10
CA MET A 371 -1.56 -18.69 13.22
C MET A 371 -1.21 -19.99 13.93
N ARG A 372 -1.98 -21.05 13.68
CA ARG A 372 -1.73 -22.40 14.20
C ARG A 372 -0.34 -22.87 13.83
N ASP A 373 0.02 -22.75 12.55
CA ASP A 373 1.37 -23.00 12.07
C ASP A 373 2.08 -21.67 11.77
N PRO A 374 3.33 -21.46 12.23
CA PRO A 374 4.20 -22.44 12.88
C PRO A 374 4.01 -22.58 14.40
N TRP A 375 3.26 -21.68 15.05
CA TRP A 375 3.35 -21.46 16.51
C TRP A 375 3.07 -22.69 17.38
N THR A 376 2.05 -23.48 17.05
CA THR A 376 1.66 -24.66 17.84
C THR A 376 2.66 -25.82 17.75
N ARG A 377 3.50 -25.84 16.71
CA ARG A 377 4.55 -26.86 16.51
C ARG A 377 5.87 -26.50 17.17
N LEU A 378 6.01 -25.27 17.65
CA LEU A 378 7.24 -24.82 18.29
C LEU A 378 7.40 -25.46 19.66
N VAL A 379 8.65 -25.81 19.96
CA VAL A 379 9.07 -26.32 21.26
C VAL A 379 10.10 -25.35 21.82
N SER A 380 9.89 -24.90 23.04
CA SER A 380 10.90 -24.19 23.82
C SER A 380 11.36 -25.10 24.95
N LEU A 381 12.67 -25.19 25.14
CA LEU A 381 13.27 -26.00 26.19
C LEU A 381 13.46 -25.15 27.46
N ARG A 382 13.39 -25.80 28.62
CA ARG A 382 13.68 -25.20 29.93
C ARG A 382 15.03 -25.66 30.46
N GLY A 383 15.60 -24.90 31.39
CA GLY A 383 16.82 -25.24 32.11
C GLY A 383 18.05 -25.36 31.21
N GLN A 384 18.11 -24.58 30.13
CA GLN A 384 19.21 -24.62 29.19
C GLN A 384 20.42 -23.76 29.61
N GLY A 385 20.23 -22.89 30.61
CA GLY A 385 21.26 -22.01 31.15
C GLY A 385 21.97 -22.59 32.37
N ARG A 386 23.07 -21.95 32.80
CA ARG A 386 23.74 -22.27 34.07
C ARG A 386 22.94 -21.73 35.26
N LYS A 387 22.25 -20.61 35.03
CA LYS A 387 21.22 -20.03 35.91
C LYS A 387 19.89 -19.99 35.13
N PRO A 388 18.75 -19.80 35.80
CA PRO A 388 17.47 -19.60 35.12
C PRO A 388 17.57 -18.48 34.08
N ARG A 389 17.07 -18.75 32.87
CA ARG A 389 17.10 -17.82 31.74
C ARG A 389 15.87 -16.93 31.80
N VAL A 390 16.08 -15.64 32.08
CA VAL A 390 15.00 -14.65 32.16
C VAL A 390 15.16 -13.65 31.02
N GLY A 391 14.09 -13.37 30.29
CA GLY A 391 14.26 -12.61 29.06
C GLY A 391 13.08 -11.83 28.53
N TRP A 392 13.40 -11.00 27.54
CA TRP A 392 12.48 -10.14 26.83
C TRP A 392 12.78 -10.16 25.32
N ALA A 393 11.74 -10.10 24.51
CA ALA A 393 11.83 -9.92 23.07
C ALA A 393 10.96 -8.74 22.63
N GLY A 394 11.46 -7.94 21.68
CA GLY A 394 10.69 -6.86 21.10
C GLY A 394 11.47 -6.00 20.10
N ALA A 395 10.76 -5.06 19.47
CA ALA A 395 11.29 -4.22 18.39
C ALA A 395 11.99 -2.94 18.92
N ASN A 396 12.50 -2.11 18.01
CA ASN A 396 13.32 -0.93 18.31
C ASN A 396 12.56 0.28 18.90
N GLN A 397 11.34 0.12 19.41
CA GLN A 397 10.45 1.22 19.83
C GLN A 397 10.11 1.21 21.34
N HIS A 398 10.83 0.40 22.12
CA HIS A 398 10.52 0.08 23.52
C HIS A 398 11.52 0.67 24.51
N GLN A 399 12.16 1.81 24.20
CA GLN A 399 13.16 2.47 25.06
C GLN A 399 12.58 2.77 26.46
N GLY A 400 11.38 3.35 26.50
CA GLY A 400 10.68 3.66 27.74
C GLY A 400 10.35 2.42 28.57
N ASP A 401 9.93 1.34 27.90
CA ASP A 401 9.54 0.09 28.54
C ASP A 401 10.75 -0.62 29.17
N LEU A 402 11.90 -0.64 28.49
CA LEU A 402 13.12 -1.28 28.99
C LEU A 402 13.83 -0.47 30.08
N ALA A 403 13.67 0.85 30.09
CA ALA A 403 14.21 1.69 31.17
C ALA A 403 13.58 1.35 32.54
N LEU A 404 12.33 0.85 32.56
CA LEU A 404 11.64 0.46 33.80
C LEU A 404 12.30 -0.72 34.51
N ILE A 405 12.91 -1.62 33.74
CA ILE A 405 13.51 -2.86 34.26
C ILE A 405 15.02 -2.76 34.43
N GLU A 406 15.64 -1.61 34.19
CA GLU A 406 17.09 -1.44 34.26
C GLU A 406 17.62 -1.78 35.67
N THR A 407 17.01 -1.22 36.71
CA THR A 407 17.32 -1.53 38.11
C THR A 407 17.03 -3.01 38.46
N VAL A 408 16.00 -3.60 37.87
CA VAL A 408 15.65 -5.02 38.08
C VAL A 408 16.73 -5.93 37.48
N VAL A 409 17.22 -5.59 36.29
CA VAL A 409 18.28 -6.33 35.60
C VAL A 409 19.57 -6.31 36.42
N GLU A 410 19.94 -5.16 36.97
CA GLU A 410 21.13 -5.02 37.82
C GLU A 410 21.00 -5.76 39.14
N ALA A 411 19.83 -5.68 39.78
CA ALA A 411 19.58 -6.33 41.07
C ALA A 411 19.64 -7.86 41.00
N LEU A 412 19.26 -8.45 39.85
CA LEU A 412 19.18 -9.90 39.65
C LEU A 412 20.33 -10.48 38.83
N LYS A 413 21.35 -9.69 38.46
CA LYS A 413 22.46 -10.12 37.58
C LYS A 413 23.19 -11.40 38.04
N ASP A 414 23.24 -11.63 39.35
CA ASP A 414 23.92 -12.77 39.95
C ASP A 414 22.98 -13.97 40.16
N GLU A 415 21.67 -13.79 39.97
CA GLU A 415 20.63 -14.80 40.17
C GLU A 415 20.16 -15.44 38.85
N VAL A 416 20.23 -14.71 37.73
CA VAL A 416 19.68 -15.15 36.43
C VAL A 416 20.64 -14.94 35.26
N GLU A 417 20.36 -15.61 34.14
CA GLU A 417 20.91 -15.27 32.83
C GLU A 417 19.93 -14.39 32.06
N TRP A 418 20.25 -13.11 31.92
CA TRP A 418 19.44 -12.17 31.14
C TRP A 418 19.59 -12.39 29.64
N VAL A 419 18.47 -12.67 28.96
CA VAL A 419 18.40 -12.95 27.52
C VAL A 419 17.49 -11.94 26.84
N PHE A 420 18.04 -11.16 25.91
CA PHE A 420 17.28 -10.16 25.16
C PHE A 420 17.28 -10.47 23.67
N MET A 421 16.15 -10.23 23.00
CA MET A 421 16.04 -10.26 21.54
C MET A 421 15.55 -8.91 21.01
N GLY A 422 16.34 -8.29 20.14
CA GLY A 422 16.13 -6.93 19.67
C GLY A 422 16.81 -5.92 20.61
N MET A 423 16.00 -5.13 21.33
CA MET A 423 16.51 -4.16 22.30
C MET A 423 16.88 -4.80 23.65
N TYR A 424 17.74 -4.12 24.40
CA TYR A 424 18.11 -4.45 25.79
C TYR A 424 18.42 -3.15 26.56
N PRO A 425 18.43 -3.15 27.90
CA PRO A 425 18.84 -1.98 28.70
C PRO A 425 20.33 -1.70 28.52
N GLU A 426 20.65 -0.66 27.75
CA GLU A 426 22.03 -0.39 27.32
C GLU A 426 22.99 -0.11 28.49
N ARG A 427 22.55 0.57 29.56
CA ARG A 427 23.43 0.91 30.69
C ARG A 427 23.76 -0.33 31.53
N SER A 428 22.87 -1.31 31.55
CA SER A 428 23.07 -2.58 32.23
C SER A 428 23.61 -3.69 31.32
N ARG A 429 24.23 -3.35 30.17
CA ARG A 429 24.82 -4.33 29.23
C ARG A 429 25.73 -5.35 29.89
N ALA A 430 26.50 -4.95 30.90
CA ALA A 430 27.41 -5.83 31.65
C ALA A 430 26.68 -6.95 32.42
N CYS A 431 25.38 -6.77 32.69
CA CYS A 431 24.52 -7.75 33.36
C CYS A 431 23.81 -8.69 32.37
N VAL A 432 23.89 -8.42 31.06
CA VAL A 432 23.18 -9.17 30.02
C VAL A 432 24.03 -10.33 29.51
N ALA A 433 23.54 -11.56 29.68
CA ALA A 433 24.22 -12.77 29.24
C ALA A 433 24.14 -12.95 27.72
N GLU A 434 22.96 -12.74 27.13
CA GLU A 434 22.73 -12.93 25.70
C GLU A 434 21.94 -11.78 25.09
N VAL A 435 22.37 -11.35 23.89
CA VAL A 435 21.63 -10.43 23.04
C VAL A 435 21.50 -11.04 21.66
N HIS A 436 20.27 -11.21 21.20
CA HIS A 436 19.94 -11.77 19.90
C HIS A 436 19.44 -10.66 18.98
N PRO A 437 19.94 -10.55 17.74
CA PRO A 437 19.48 -9.54 16.80
C PRO A 437 18.04 -9.81 16.35
N PRO A 438 17.31 -8.78 15.87
CA PRO A 438 16.03 -8.98 15.22
C PRO A 438 16.21 -9.87 13.97
N VAL A 439 15.19 -10.66 13.66
CA VAL A 439 15.14 -11.52 12.46
C VAL A 439 13.95 -11.16 11.58
N GLY A 440 13.97 -11.65 10.34
CA GLY A 440 12.81 -11.56 9.44
C GLY A 440 11.55 -12.19 10.06
N ILE A 441 10.40 -11.63 9.73
CA ILE A 441 9.10 -12.02 10.33
C ILE A 441 8.75 -13.50 10.10
N ASP A 442 9.25 -14.09 9.02
CA ASP A 442 9.14 -15.50 8.67
C ASP A 442 9.94 -16.42 9.62
N LYS A 443 11.09 -15.95 10.11
CA LYS A 443 11.97 -16.68 11.04
C LYS A 443 11.68 -16.38 12.50
N TYR A 444 10.91 -15.33 12.76
CA TYR A 444 10.67 -14.79 14.08
C TYR A 444 10.11 -15.82 15.08
N PRO A 445 9.06 -16.62 14.76
CA PRO A 445 8.51 -17.57 15.73
C PRO A 445 9.54 -18.62 16.19
N ALA A 446 10.25 -19.24 15.24
CA ALA A 446 11.29 -20.22 15.54
C ALA A 446 12.47 -19.60 16.31
N LYS A 447 12.85 -18.37 15.95
CA LYS A 447 13.91 -17.65 16.67
C LYS A 447 13.49 -17.36 18.12
N LEU A 448 12.25 -16.92 18.34
CA LEU A 448 11.75 -16.67 19.68
C LEU A 448 11.76 -17.96 20.52
N ALA A 449 11.25 -19.07 19.99
CA ALA A 449 11.26 -20.37 20.67
C ALA A 449 12.68 -20.79 21.10
N SER A 450 13.68 -20.52 20.25
CA SER A 450 15.09 -20.87 20.47
C SER A 450 15.76 -20.13 21.63
N LEU A 451 15.15 -19.07 22.18
CA LEU A 451 15.68 -18.37 23.35
C LEU A 451 15.67 -19.24 24.61
N ASN A 452 14.78 -20.25 24.65
CA ASN A 452 14.68 -21.24 25.73
C ASN A 452 14.60 -20.57 27.11
N LEU A 453 13.66 -19.62 27.25
CA LEU A 453 13.49 -18.89 28.50
C LEU A 453 12.79 -19.75 29.55
N ASP A 454 13.25 -19.64 30.79
CA ASP A 454 12.60 -20.22 31.96
C ASP A 454 11.48 -19.30 32.49
N LEU A 455 11.67 -17.99 32.31
CA LEU A 455 10.74 -16.92 32.65
C LEU A 455 10.82 -15.79 31.61
N ALA A 456 9.68 -15.29 31.15
CA ALA A 456 9.62 -14.11 30.31
C ALA A 456 9.13 -12.89 31.09
N ILE A 457 9.61 -11.71 30.70
CA ILE A 457 9.11 -10.43 31.21
C ILE A 457 8.47 -9.62 30.08
N ALA A 458 7.41 -8.88 30.41
CA ALA A 458 6.73 -7.98 29.48
C ALA A 458 6.42 -6.63 30.16
N PRO A 459 7.44 -5.76 30.32
CA PRO A 459 7.22 -4.41 30.85
C PRO A 459 6.57 -3.51 29.80
N LEU A 460 5.70 -2.61 30.26
CA LEU A 460 5.15 -1.50 29.48
C LEU A 460 5.08 -0.26 30.37
N GLU A 461 5.52 0.89 29.85
CA GLU A 461 5.27 2.19 30.49
C GLU A 461 3.78 2.51 30.49
N ILE A 462 3.25 3.10 31.57
CA ILE A 462 1.84 3.48 31.63
C ILE A 462 1.68 4.80 30.88
N ASN A 463 1.13 4.71 29.67
CA ASN A 463 0.80 5.85 28.81
C ASN A 463 -0.34 5.45 27.86
N ALA A 464 -1.00 6.44 27.24
CA ALA A 464 -2.16 6.18 26.37
C ALA A 464 -1.86 5.25 25.18
N PHE A 465 -0.64 5.28 24.65
CA PHE A 465 -0.23 4.38 23.57
C PHE A 465 -0.18 2.93 24.02
N ASN A 466 0.47 2.66 25.15
CA ASN A 466 0.63 1.33 25.71
C ASN A 466 -0.68 0.77 26.29
N GLU A 467 -1.56 1.63 26.83
CA GLU A 467 -2.92 1.22 27.27
C GLU A 467 -3.80 0.74 26.10
N ALA A 468 -3.51 1.20 24.88
CA ALA A 468 -4.23 0.83 23.67
C ALA A 468 -3.62 -0.35 22.89
N LYS A 469 -2.41 -0.80 23.26
CA LYS A 469 -1.74 -1.94 22.62
C LYS A 469 -2.54 -3.23 22.77
N SER A 470 -2.29 -4.18 21.87
CA SER A 470 -2.77 -5.56 22.01
C SER A 470 -1.94 -6.38 23.00
N ASN A 471 -2.48 -7.53 23.43
CA ASN A 471 -1.80 -8.50 24.29
C ASN A 471 -0.84 -9.44 23.54
N LEU A 472 -0.48 -9.13 22.29
CA LEU A 472 0.26 -10.00 21.38
C LEU A 472 1.53 -10.61 22.01
N ARG A 473 2.26 -9.83 22.81
CA ARG A 473 3.48 -10.30 23.50
C ARG A 473 3.20 -11.48 24.44
N LEU A 474 2.06 -11.45 25.14
CA LEU A 474 1.64 -12.55 26.01
C LEU A 474 1.21 -13.78 25.21
N LEU A 475 0.64 -13.58 24.01
CA LEU A 475 0.30 -14.70 23.12
C LEU A 475 1.57 -15.43 22.67
N GLU A 476 2.57 -14.69 22.20
CA GLU A 476 3.84 -15.23 21.71
C GLU A 476 4.63 -15.97 22.80
N TYR A 477 4.66 -15.42 24.02
CA TYR A 477 5.31 -16.11 25.16
C TYR A 477 4.47 -17.29 25.66
N GLY A 478 3.16 -17.12 25.69
CA GLY A 478 2.21 -18.11 26.16
C GLY A 478 2.25 -19.38 25.33
N ILE A 479 2.22 -19.28 24.00
CA ILE A 479 2.23 -20.47 23.13
C ILE A 479 3.51 -21.31 23.27
N LEU A 480 4.62 -20.68 23.71
CA LEU A 480 5.89 -21.32 24.02
C LEU A 480 5.94 -21.94 25.43
N GLY A 481 4.93 -21.72 26.26
CA GLY A 481 4.83 -22.26 27.61
C GLY A 481 5.71 -21.55 28.63
N TRP A 482 6.05 -20.28 28.38
CA TRP A 482 6.82 -19.47 29.32
C TRP A 482 5.89 -18.85 30.37
N PRO A 483 6.27 -18.87 31.66
CA PRO A 483 5.58 -18.06 32.66
C PRO A 483 5.92 -16.59 32.39
N VAL A 484 5.03 -15.67 32.75
CA VAL A 484 5.23 -14.24 32.47
C VAL A 484 5.00 -13.40 33.70
N VAL A 485 5.97 -12.51 33.97
CA VAL A 485 5.79 -11.33 34.83
C VAL A 485 5.65 -10.10 33.93
N CYS A 486 4.57 -9.34 34.08
CA CYS A 486 4.27 -8.20 33.22
C CYS A 486 3.75 -6.99 34.00
N THR A 487 3.77 -5.82 33.36
CA THR A 487 3.14 -4.62 33.93
C THR A 487 1.63 -4.84 34.12
N ASP A 488 1.07 -4.36 35.22
CA ASP A 488 -0.37 -4.28 35.40
C ASP A 488 -0.99 -3.13 34.58
N ILE A 489 -1.36 -3.42 33.33
CA ILE A 489 -1.86 -2.45 32.34
C ILE A 489 -2.99 -3.07 31.49
N SER A 490 -3.86 -2.25 30.87
CA SER A 490 -5.06 -2.69 30.13
C SER A 490 -4.88 -3.91 29.22
N PRO A 491 -3.92 -3.96 28.27
CA PRO A 491 -3.74 -5.13 27.40
C PRO A 491 -3.55 -6.44 28.16
N TYR A 492 -2.86 -6.40 29.30
CA TYR A 492 -2.50 -7.59 30.07
C TYR A 492 -3.54 -7.95 31.15
N ARG A 493 -4.52 -7.07 31.38
CA ARG A 493 -5.72 -7.37 32.18
C ARG A 493 -6.85 -7.99 31.35
N SER A 494 -6.83 -7.75 30.03
CA SER A 494 -7.88 -8.24 29.13
C SER A 494 -7.98 -9.77 29.11
N HIS A 495 -9.19 -10.28 28.84
CA HIS A 495 -9.47 -11.70 28.57
C HIS A 495 -9.02 -12.68 29.68
N ASP A 496 -8.98 -12.22 30.93
CA ASP A 496 -8.60 -13.00 32.12
C ASP A 496 -7.25 -13.74 31.95
N THR A 497 -6.29 -13.08 31.32
CA THR A 497 -5.00 -13.69 30.97
C THR A 497 -4.26 -14.21 32.23
N PRO A 498 -3.86 -15.50 32.28
CA PRO A 498 -3.27 -16.12 33.48
C PRO A 498 -1.77 -15.80 33.60
N VAL A 499 -1.45 -14.55 33.96
CA VAL A 499 -0.09 -14.03 34.13
C VAL A 499 0.09 -13.33 35.47
N THR A 500 1.35 -13.16 35.90
CA THR A 500 1.67 -12.40 37.11
C THR A 500 1.85 -10.93 36.74
N ARG A 501 0.92 -10.08 37.15
CA ARG A 501 0.96 -8.63 36.92
C ARG A 501 1.54 -7.92 38.13
N VAL A 502 2.38 -6.92 37.89
CA VAL A 502 3.00 -6.09 38.94
C VAL A 502 2.93 -4.60 38.59
N PRO A 503 2.89 -3.70 39.59
CA PRO A 503 3.08 -2.26 39.34
C PRO A 503 4.46 -1.99 38.75
N ASN A 504 4.64 -0.82 38.12
CA ASN A 504 5.93 -0.38 37.57
C ASN A 504 6.89 0.13 38.67
N GLU A 505 7.13 -0.70 39.68
CA GLU A 505 8.02 -0.46 40.82
C GLU A 505 9.10 -1.55 40.85
N PRO A 506 10.41 -1.20 40.83
CA PRO A 506 11.47 -2.21 40.74
C PRO A 506 11.40 -3.32 41.81
N GLU A 507 11.05 -2.96 43.05
CA GLU A 507 10.90 -3.93 44.16
C GLU A 507 9.82 -4.98 43.87
N ALA A 508 8.67 -4.58 43.30
CA ALA A 508 7.59 -5.49 42.96
C ALA A 508 8.02 -6.47 41.85
N TRP A 509 8.75 -5.99 40.83
CA TRP A 509 9.32 -6.84 39.78
C TRP A 509 10.34 -7.83 40.34
N ILE A 510 11.28 -7.35 41.17
CA ILE A 510 12.31 -8.19 41.80
C ILE A 510 11.65 -9.27 42.66
N ALA A 511 10.68 -8.92 43.49
CA ALA A 511 9.97 -9.86 44.35
C ALA A 511 9.21 -10.91 43.53
N ALA A 512 8.48 -10.50 42.49
CA ALA A 512 7.74 -11.41 41.62
C ALA A 512 8.66 -12.36 40.86
N ILE A 513 9.79 -11.86 40.32
CA ILE A 513 10.77 -12.72 39.64
C ILE A 513 11.37 -13.71 40.62
N ARG A 514 11.86 -13.27 41.79
CA ARG A 514 12.43 -14.17 42.82
C ARG A 514 11.42 -15.23 43.26
N GLN A 515 10.15 -14.89 43.37
CA GLN A 515 9.09 -15.87 43.68
C GLN A 515 8.99 -16.95 42.60
N LYS A 516 9.04 -16.58 41.31
CA LYS A 516 9.04 -17.58 40.20
C LYS A 516 10.30 -18.43 40.18
N LEU A 517 11.44 -17.86 40.55
CA LEU A 517 12.72 -18.58 40.60
C LEU A 517 12.79 -19.56 41.78
N ALA A 518 12.12 -19.25 42.90
CA ALA A 518 12.11 -20.08 44.10
C ALA A 518 11.33 -21.40 43.90
N ASP A 519 10.31 -21.42 43.04
CA ASP A 519 9.55 -22.63 42.69
C ASP A 519 9.42 -22.80 41.16
N PRO A 520 10.46 -23.37 40.51
CA PRO A 520 10.47 -23.57 39.06
C PRO A 520 9.37 -24.50 38.55
N VAL A 521 8.88 -25.42 39.40
CA VAL A 521 7.81 -26.36 39.02
C VAL A 521 6.49 -25.61 38.91
N VAL A 522 6.16 -24.78 39.89
CA VAL A 522 4.97 -23.93 39.86
C VAL A 522 5.04 -22.92 38.71
N ALA A 523 6.21 -22.29 38.49
CA ALA A 523 6.41 -21.41 37.33
C ALA A 523 6.21 -22.15 35.99
N ALA A 524 6.65 -23.40 35.89
CA ALA A 524 6.41 -24.22 34.69
C ALA A 524 4.92 -24.53 34.47
N GLN A 525 4.18 -24.82 35.53
CA GLN A 525 2.73 -25.04 35.47
C GLN A 525 1.97 -23.77 35.08
N GLU A 526 2.40 -22.60 35.56
CA GLU A 526 1.87 -21.30 35.10
C GLU A 526 2.09 -21.07 33.61
N GLY A 527 3.30 -21.33 33.12
CA GLY A 527 3.60 -21.25 31.69
C GLY A 527 2.71 -22.19 30.86
N GLN A 528 2.44 -23.40 31.35
CA GLN A 528 1.52 -24.31 30.66
C GLN A 528 0.06 -23.87 30.70
N ARG A 529 -0.40 -23.29 31.81
CA ARG A 529 -1.74 -22.68 31.86
C ARG A 529 -1.88 -21.55 30.86
N LEU A 530 -0.86 -20.69 30.73
CA LEU A 530 -0.85 -19.64 29.72
C LEU A 530 -0.83 -20.22 28.30
N LYS A 531 -0.05 -21.27 28.03
CA LYS A 531 -0.08 -21.96 26.73
C LYS A 531 -1.46 -22.47 26.36
N GLN A 532 -2.10 -23.18 27.29
CA GLN A 532 -3.44 -23.72 27.07
C GLN A 532 -4.44 -22.60 26.80
N TRP A 533 -4.39 -21.51 27.57
CA TRP A 533 -5.22 -20.33 27.35
C TRP A 533 -5.02 -19.69 25.97
N VAL A 534 -3.79 -19.63 25.43
CA VAL A 534 -3.54 -19.15 24.06
C VAL A 534 -4.14 -20.10 23.03
N VAL A 535 -3.95 -21.41 23.18
CA VAL A 535 -4.47 -22.42 22.25
C VAL A 535 -6.00 -22.38 22.20
N ASP A 536 -6.65 -22.21 23.35
CA ASP A 536 -8.11 -22.26 23.44
C ASP A 536 -8.80 -21.00 22.90
N ASN A 537 -8.12 -19.84 22.89
CA ASN A 537 -8.77 -18.54 22.67
C ASN A 537 -8.14 -17.66 21.57
N PHE A 538 -6.89 -17.92 21.17
CA PHE A 538 -6.10 -16.99 20.34
C PHE A 538 -5.42 -17.65 19.13
N ILE A 539 -5.94 -18.79 18.67
CA ILE A 539 -5.55 -19.39 17.38
C ILE A 539 -6.40 -18.79 16.26
N LEU A 540 -5.76 -18.16 15.29
CA LEU A 540 -6.41 -17.37 14.25
C LEU A 540 -7.45 -18.16 13.45
N GLU A 541 -7.11 -19.39 13.08
CA GLU A 541 -7.92 -20.27 12.25
C GLU A 541 -9.25 -20.65 12.92
N ASP A 542 -9.31 -20.63 14.25
CA ASP A 542 -10.52 -20.95 15.01
C ASP A 542 -11.49 -19.76 15.12
N HIS A 543 -11.07 -18.57 14.65
CA HIS A 543 -11.81 -17.31 14.76
C HIS A 543 -11.97 -16.57 13.41
N LEU A 544 -11.84 -17.27 12.28
CA LEU A 544 -11.94 -16.64 10.96
C LEU A 544 -13.30 -15.98 10.70
N ASP A 545 -14.37 -16.47 11.31
CA ASP A 545 -15.70 -15.90 11.13
C ASP A 545 -15.80 -14.46 11.70
N GLU A 546 -15.01 -14.10 12.73
CA GLU A 546 -14.93 -12.70 13.20
C GLU A 546 -14.34 -11.78 12.12
N TRP A 547 -13.32 -12.26 11.41
CA TRP A 547 -12.69 -11.55 10.31
C TRP A 547 -13.60 -11.44 9.10
N VAL A 548 -14.33 -12.50 8.76
CA VAL A 548 -15.36 -12.47 7.73
C VAL A 548 -16.37 -11.38 8.04
N ARG A 549 -16.94 -11.35 9.24
CA ARG A 549 -17.89 -10.31 9.66
C ARG A 549 -17.28 -8.91 9.57
N ALA A 550 -16.06 -8.74 10.08
CA ALA A 550 -15.41 -7.42 10.09
C ALA A 550 -15.07 -6.90 8.67
N LEU A 551 -14.78 -7.78 7.72
CA LEU A 551 -14.38 -7.41 6.37
C LEU A 551 -15.54 -7.40 5.36
N LEU A 552 -16.54 -8.26 5.54
CA LEU A 552 -17.55 -8.56 4.51
C LEU A 552 -18.99 -8.26 4.90
N ASP A 553 -19.35 -8.29 6.18
CA ASP A 553 -20.72 -7.95 6.61
C ASP A 553 -20.82 -6.46 6.82
#